data_AF-A0A9X4R9W2-F1
#
_entry.id   AF-A0A9X4R9W2-F1
#
_cell.length_a   1.000
_cell.length_b   1.000
_cell.length_c   1.000
_cell.angle_alpha   90.00
_cell.angle_beta   90.00
_cell.angle_gamma   90.00
#
_symmetry.space_group_name_H-M   'P 1'
#
loop_
_entity.id
_entity.type
_entity.pdbx_description
1 polymer ?
#
loop_
_entity_poly.entity_id
_entity_poly.type
_entity_poly.pdbx_seq_one_letter_code
_entity_poly.pdbx_strand_id
1 'polypeptide(L)'
;MLHDLIAAAGLGLCIALAIHMALPYRARAGVDSRLRRLGGWLQLQMNRLTGWRRRQRQTRAAALEAERVIRRAREAALREQGPRPEGEWDGNVYRPKSFEKPRKPH
;
A
#
# COMPACT_ATOMS: atom_id res chain seq x y z
N MET A 1 4.90 38.32 -19.04
CA MET A 1 5.07 36.92 -19.49
C MET A 1 4.26 35.92 -18.67
N LEU A 2 4.63 35.58 -17.42
CA LEU A 2 3.88 34.59 -16.62
C LEU A 2 2.43 35.03 -16.34
N HIS A 3 2.23 36.33 -16.07
CA HIS A 3 0.94 36.94 -15.82
C HIS A 3 0.04 36.84 -17.06
N ASP A 4 0.60 37.12 -18.23
CA ASP A 4 -0.12 37.01 -19.52
C ASP A 4 -0.47 35.56 -19.85
N LEU A 5 0.40 34.60 -19.52
CA LEU A 5 0.14 33.17 -19.67
C LEU A 5 -1.01 32.70 -18.77
N ILE A 6 -1.02 33.14 -17.50
CA ILE A 6 -2.10 32.79 -16.55
C ILE A 6 -3.42 33.43 -17.00
N ALA A 7 -3.39 34.69 -17.42
CA ALA A 7 -4.57 35.39 -17.92
C ALA A 7 -5.13 34.72 -19.19
N ALA A 8 -4.28 34.36 -20.14
CA ALA A 8 -4.67 33.65 -21.36
C ALA A 8 -5.23 32.26 -21.05
N ALA A 9 -4.61 31.51 -20.13
CA ALA A 9 -5.11 30.21 -19.70
C ALA A 9 -6.49 30.32 -19.01
N GLY A 10 -6.67 31.33 -18.15
CA GLY A 10 -7.94 31.61 -17.49
C GLY A 10 -9.04 31.98 -18.49
N LEU A 11 -8.74 32.87 -19.44
CA LEU A 11 -9.66 33.23 -20.52
C LEU A 11 -10.06 32.01 -21.36
N GLY A 12 -9.09 31.17 -21.74
CA GLY A 12 -9.34 29.94 -22.47
C GLY A 12 -10.26 28.97 -21.72
N LEU A 13 -10.06 28.83 -20.40
CA LEU A 13 -10.93 28.02 -19.55
C LEU A 13 -12.36 28.57 -19.50
N CYS A 14 -12.53 29.89 -19.37
CA CYS A 14 -13.84 30.55 -19.38
C CYS A 14 -14.59 30.30 -20.70
N ILE A 15 -13.89 30.45 -21.83
CA ILE A 15 -14.47 30.20 -23.16
C ILE A 15 -14.86 28.72 -23.30
N ALA A 16 -14.01 27.80 -22.85
CA ALA A 16 -14.31 26.36 -22.90
C ALA A 16 -15.54 26.00 -22.07
N LEU A 17 -15.70 26.60 -20.89
CA LEU A 17 -16.89 26.44 -20.05
C LEU A 17 -18.15 26.99 -20.73
N ALA A 18 -18.07 28.18 -21.32
CA ALA A 18 -19.18 28.79 -22.04
C ALA A 18 -19.63 27.91 -23.22
N ILE A 19 -18.68 27.38 -24.01
CA ILE A 19 -18.94 26.45 -25.09
C ILE A 19 -19.61 25.18 -24.54
N HIS A 20 -19.06 24.58 -23.47
CA HIS A 20 -19.65 23.39 -22.86
C HIS A 20 -21.10 23.63 -22.40
N MET A 21 -21.40 24.80 -21.83
CA MET A 21 -22.76 25.19 -21.47
C MET A 21 -23.66 25.42 -22.69
N ALA A 22 -23.15 25.90 -23.81
CA ALA A 22 -23.92 26.06 -25.05
C ALA A 22 -24.12 24.74 -25.83
N LEU A 23 -23.35 23.68 -25.53
CA LEU A 23 -23.44 22.41 -26.25
C LEU A 23 -24.74 21.66 -25.97
N PRO A 24 -25.39 21.07 -27.00
CA PRO A 24 -26.53 20.18 -26.81
C PRO A 24 -26.12 18.90 -26.07
N TYR A 25 -27.07 18.28 -25.36
CA TYR A 25 -26.86 17.13 -24.47
C TYR A 25 -26.07 15.98 -25.11
N ARG A 26 -26.31 15.71 -26.41
CA ARG A 26 -25.62 14.65 -27.16
C ARG A 26 -24.11 14.93 -27.32
N ALA A 27 -23.74 16.19 -27.53
CA ALA A 27 -22.35 16.59 -27.65
C ALA A 27 -21.66 16.65 -26.28
N ARG A 28 -22.38 17.08 -25.22
CA ARG A 28 -21.87 17.05 -23.84
C ARG A 28 -21.50 15.64 -23.38
N ALA A 29 -22.36 14.64 -23.64
CA ALA A 29 -22.06 13.26 -23.25
C ALA A 29 -20.76 12.73 -23.88
N GLY A 30 -20.52 13.09 -25.15
CA GLY A 30 -19.26 12.77 -25.85
C GLY A 30 -18.05 13.45 -25.22
N VAL A 31 -18.14 14.75 -24.94
CA VAL A 31 -17.08 15.53 -24.29
C VAL A 31 -16.80 14.99 -22.89
N ASP A 32 -17.82 14.75 -22.07
CA ASP A 32 -17.70 14.25 -20.70
C ASP A 32 -17.05 12.87 -20.67
N SER A 33 -17.41 11.98 -21.60
CA SER A 33 -16.80 10.66 -21.69
C SER A 33 -15.29 10.74 -21.98
N ARG A 34 -14.88 11.67 -22.86
CA ARG A 34 -13.48 11.93 -23.18
C ARG A 34 -12.75 12.58 -22.00
N LEU A 35 -13.41 13.52 -21.32
CA LEU A 35 -12.87 14.21 -20.15
C LEU A 35 -12.62 13.22 -19.00
N ARG A 36 -13.56 12.30 -18.76
CA ARG A 36 -13.38 11.21 -17.77
C ARG A 36 -12.24 10.27 -18.13
N ARG A 37 -12.08 9.93 -19.41
CA ARG A 37 -10.95 9.09 -19.89
C ARG A 37 -9.60 9.79 -19.70
N LEU A 38 -9.52 11.07 -20.08
CA LEU A 38 -8.33 11.89 -19.87
C LEU A 38 -8.02 12.04 -18.38
N GLY A 39 -9.01 12.34 -17.55
CA GLY A 39 -8.86 12.42 -16.11
C GLY A 39 -8.35 11.11 -15.50
N GLY A 40 -8.90 9.96 -15.91
CA GLY A 40 -8.44 8.65 -15.48
C GLY A 40 -6.99 8.36 -15.90
N TRP A 41 -6.62 8.71 -17.13
CA TRP A 41 -5.24 8.59 -17.61
C TRP A 41 -4.28 9.49 -16.82
N LEU A 42 -4.65 10.74 -16.56
CA LEU A 42 -3.84 11.69 -15.80
C LEU A 42 -3.68 11.24 -14.35
N GLN A 43 -4.75 10.72 -13.73
CA GLN A 43 -4.72 10.12 -12.40
C GLN A 43 -3.74 8.94 -12.33
N LEU A 44 -3.72 8.09 -13.36
CA LEU A 44 -2.76 6.98 -13.46
C LEU A 44 -1.32 7.48 -13.58
N GLN A 45 -1.07 8.52 -14.39
CA GLN A 45 0.27 9.11 -14.50
C GLN A 45 0.72 9.76 -13.18
N MET A 46 -0.17 10.51 -12.53
CA MET A 46 0.07 11.07 -11.20
C MET A 46 0.34 9.96 -10.18
N ASN A 47 -0.42 8.87 -10.20
CA ASN A 47 -0.18 7.72 -9.33
C ASN A 47 1.13 7.00 -9.66
N ARG A 48 1.62 7.01 -10.91
CA ARG A 48 2.96 6.48 -11.24
C ARG A 48 4.05 7.38 -10.66
N LEU A 49 3.95 8.68 -10.85
CA LEU A 49 4.93 9.68 -10.40
C LEU A 49 4.96 9.80 -8.86
N THR A 50 3.78 9.90 -8.24
CA THR A 50 3.63 10.05 -6.78
C THR A 50 3.54 8.71 -6.05
N GLY A 51 3.36 7.60 -6.78
CA GLY A 51 3.28 6.26 -6.22
C GLY A 51 4.57 5.82 -5.54
N TRP A 52 5.73 6.34 -5.96
CA TRP A 52 6.98 6.13 -5.22
C TRP A 52 6.95 6.84 -3.86
N ARG A 53 6.47 8.09 -3.79
CA ARG A 53 6.31 8.83 -2.53
C ARG A 53 5.27 8.18 -1.60
N ARG A 54 4.17 7.66 -2.15
CA ARG A 54 3.16 6.90 -1.38
C ARG A 54 3.72 5.57 -0.86
N ARG A 55 4.40 4.81 -1.71
CA ARG A 55 5.06 3.55 -1.33
C ARG A 55 6.12 3.78 -0.26
N GLN A 56 6.91 4.85 -0.33
CA GLN A 56 7.92 5.18 0.67
C GLN A 56 7.32 5.53 2.05
N ARG A 57 6.13 6.14 2.09
CA ARG A 57 5.40 6.37 3.35
C ARG A 57 4.82 5.08 3.92
N GLN A 58 4.27 4.22 3.05
CA GLN A 58 3.71 2.93 3.45
C GLN A 58 4.79 1.95 3.92
N THR A 59 5.96 1.89 3.27
CA THR A 59 7.07 1.03 3.70
C THR A 59 7.64 1.47 5.05
N ARG A 60 7.69 2.77 5.34
CA ARG A 60 8.09 3.28 6.66
C ARG A 60 7.10 2.87 7.75
N ALA A 61 5.79 2.98 7.49
CA ALA A 61 4.77 2.53 8.43
C ALA A 61 4.86 1.02 8.68
N ALA A 62 4.98 0.22 7.60
CA ALA A 62 5.14 -1.23 7.69
C ALA A 62 6.43 -1.66 8.41
N ALA A 63 7.54 -0.93 8.22
CA ALA A 63 8.80 -1.20 8.93
C ALA A 63 8.68 -0.97 10.44
N LEU A 64 8.00 0.10 10.85
CA LEU A 64 7.74 0.38 12.27
C LEU A 64 6.80 -0.66 12.89
N GLU A 65 5.80 -1.14 12.15
CA GLU A 65 4.92 -2.21 12.59
C GLU A 65 5.67 -3.54 12.74
N ALA A 66 6.54 -3.88 11.78
CA ALA A 66 7.38 -5.07 11.82
C ALA A 66 8.35 -5.03 13.02
N GLU A 67 9.01 -3.90 13.28
CA GLU A 67 9.86 -3.74 14.45
C GLU A 67 9.10 -3.95 15.77
N ARG A 68 7.86 -3.45 15.87
CA ARG A 68 7.03 -3.66 17.07
C ARG A 68 6.65 -5.12 17.27
N VAL A 69 6.42 -5.88 16.19
CA VAL A 69 6.13 -7.31 16.27
C VAL A 69 7.37 -8.09 16.67
N ILE A 70 8.52 -7.81 16.03
CA ILE A 70 9.80 -8.45 16.35
C ILE A 70 10.19 -8.19 17.80
N ARG A 71 10.02 -6.95 18.29
CA ARG A 71 10.29 -6.58 19.67
C ARG A 71 9.40 -7.36 20.65
N ARG A 72 8.09 -7.42 20.39
CA ARG A 72 7.16 -8.21 21.21
C ARG A 72 7.52 -9.70 21.21
N ALA A 73 7.88 -10.27 20.06
CA ALA A 73 8.30 -11.65 19.98
C ALA A 73 9.60 -11.91 20.76
N ARG A 74 10.57 -10.99 20.71
CA ARG A 74 11.79 -11.06 21.51
C ARG A 74 11.49 -10.97 23.01
N GLU A 75 10.67 -10.02 23.42
CA GLU A 75 10.26 -9.85 24.82
C GLU A 75 9.48 -11.06 25.35
N ALA A 76 8.61 -11.65 24.52
CA ALA A 76 7.93 -12.90 24.83
C ALA A 76 8.91 -14.06 24.97
N ALA A 77 9.86 -14.22 24.05
CA ALA A 77 10.90 -15.25 24.13
C ALA A 77 11.84 -15.06 25.33
N LEU A 78 12.07 -13.81 25.77
CA LEU A 78 12.82 -13.49 26.98
C LEU A 78 12.01 -13.79 28.26
N ARG A 79 10.71 -13.51 28.28
CA ARG A 79 9.80 -13.88 29.38
C ARG A 79 9.55 -15.39 29.47
N GLU A 80 9.51 -16.06 28.32
CA GLU A 80 9.36 -17.51 28.20
C GLU A 80 10.69 -18.26 28.38
N GLN A 81 11.77 -17.61 28.85
CA GLN A 81 12.92 -18.29 29.47
C GLN A 81 12.54 -18.94 30.83
N GLY A 82 11.38 -19.60 30.89
CA GLY A 82 11.29 -20.89 31.55
C GLY A 82 12.10 -21.94 30.76
N PRO A 83 12.21 -23.19 31.26
CA PRO A 83 13.13 -24.18 30.70
C PRO A 83 12.83 -24.33 29.21
N ARG A 84 13.85 -24.10 28.36
CA ARG A 84 13.76 -24.42 26.92
C ARG A 84 13.17 -25.83 26.83
N PRO A 85 12.16 -26.10 25.98
CA PRO A 85 11.70 -27.47 25.78
C PRO A 85 12.90 -28.28 25.30
N GLU A 86 13.48 -29.05 26.22
CA GLU A 86 14.60 -29.92 25.94
C GLU A 86 14.14 -30.88 24.86
N GLY A 87 14.72 -30.73 23.68
CA GLY A 87 14.50 -31.61 22.56
C GLY A 87 15.85 -31.96 21.98
N GLU A 88 16.02 -33.23 21.66
CA GLU A 88 17.23 -33.74 21.06
C GLU A 88 17.12 -33.60 19.55
N TRP A 89 18.18 -33.08 18.94
CA TRP A 89 18.29 -32.99 17.49
C TRP A 89 18.93 -34.27 16.98
N ASP A 90 18.15 -35.08 16.26
CA ASP A 90 18.62 -36.31 15.60
C ASP A 90 18.72 -36.04 14.10
N GLY A 91 19.92 -35.65 13.64
CA GLY A 91 20.19 -35.31 12.25
C GLY A 91 19.37 -34.11 11.77
N ASN A 92 18.34 -34.32 10.94
CA ASN A 92 17.48 -33.26 10.39
C ASN A 92 16.08 -33.21 11.04
N VAL A 93 15.87 -33.96 12.12
CA VAL A 93 14.57 -34.12 12.78
C VAL A 93 14.68 -33.66 14.24
N TYR A 94 13.85 -32.69 14.61
CA TYR A 94 13.70 -32.26 16.00
C TYR A 94 12.75 -33.20 16.75
N ARG A 95 13.22 -33.88 17.79
CA ARG A 95 12.38 -34.69 18.69
C ARG A 95 12.18 -34.00 20.03
N PRO A 96 10.98 -33.47 20.33
CA PRO A 96 10.68 -32.93 21.64
C PRO A 96 10.51 -34.06 22.67
N LYS A 97 11.16 -33.96 23.84
CA LYS A 97 11.09 -34.98 24.91
C LYS A 97 9.68 -35.21 25.47
N SER A 98 8.74 -34.30 25.23
CA SER A 98 7.33 -34.44 25.63
C SER A 98 6.57 -35.55 24.88
N PHE A 99 7.14 -36.08 23.79
CA PHE A 99 6.53 -37.13 22.97
C PHE A 99 6.99 -38.55 23.32
N GLU A 100 7.98 -38.73 24.20
CA GLU A 100 8.35 -40.05 24.72
C GLU A 100 7.26 -40.53 25.70
N LYS A 101 6.26 -41.25 25.17
CA LYS A 101 5.33 -42.02 25.99
C LYS A 101 6.13 -43.04 26.82
N PRO A 102 5.86 -43.17 28.14
CA PRO A 102 6.48 -44.23 28.93
C PRO A 102 6.13 -45.59 28.32
N ARG A 103 7.16 -46.39 28.04
CA ARG A 103 7.04 -47.75 27.51
C ARG A 103 6.19 -48.56 28.51
N LYS A 104 5.03 -49.07 28.07
CA LYS A 104 4.21 -49.97 28.90
C LYS A 104 4.98 -51.27 29.15
N PRO A 105 5.06 -51.77 30.39
CA PRO A 105 5.68 -53.06 30.67
C PRO A 105 4.77 -54.18 30.13
N HIS A 106 5.32 -55.02 29.27
CA HIS A 106 4.90 -56.39 29.03
C HIS A 106 6.11 -57.16 28.50
#